data_AF-A0A2P7TLA3-F1
#
_entry.id   AF-A0A2P7TLA3-F1
#
_cell.length_a   1.000
_cell.length_b   1.000
_cell.length_c   1.000
_cell.angle_alpha   90.00
_cell.angle_beta   90.00
_cell.angle_gamma   90.00
#
_symmetry.space_group_name_H-M   'P 1'
#
loop_
_entity.id
_entity.type
_entity.pdbx_description
1 polymer ?
#
loop_
_entity_poly.entity_id
_entity_poly.type
_entity_poly.pdbx_seq_one_letter_code
_entity_poly.pdbx_strand_id
1 'polypeptide(L)'
;MLQRAAFLILLCCCCLKLNSTDQLWYARVADARDAKDALLRALFQKKGLAYPPQNLYLRVFKGESVLEVWASDNSTLPFTLVKSYPVCAMSGQLGPKRREGDEQVPEGFYHISSLNPFSAYHLSMEVSYPNASDRQLSTNSRLGGNIYIHGNCKSIGCIAITDPYIEEVYWLVAQARANGQVKIPVHLFPARMSDLKFNILQHLYRNKPTLLQFWSSLKQGYDYFQYYHRVPTVGIDENGYYFLQ
;
A
#
# COMPACT_ATOMS: atom_id res chain seq x y z
N MET A 1 -23.90 46.58 42.29
CA MET A 1 -23.07 45.36 42.17
C MET A 1 -23.54 44.60 40.92
N LEU A 2 -22.83 44.74 39.80
CA LEU A 2 -23.09 43.94 38.60
C LEU A 2 -22.11 42.76 38.58
N GLN A 3 -22.63 41.54 38.65
CA GLN A 3 -21.85 40.32 38.50
C GLN A 3 -21.81 39.93 37.01
N ARG A 4 -20.62 39.97 36.42
CA ARG A 4 -20.36 39.51 35.05
C ARG A 4 -20.28 37.98 35.07
N ALA A 5 -21.20 37.31 34.39
CA ALA A 5 -21.08 35.88 34.08
C ALA A 5 -20.07 35.71 32.94
N ALA A 6 -18.92 35.10 33.23
CA ALA A 6 -17.96 34.68 32.23
C ALA A 6 -18.41 33.36 31.62
N PHE A 7 -18.83 33.38 30.35
CA PHE A 7 -19.04 32.17 29.55
C PHE A 7 -17.66 31.59 29.20
N LEU A 8 -17.25 30.56 29.92
CA LEU A 8 -16.10 29.74 29.55
C LEU A 8 -16.54 28.86 28.37
N ILE A 9 -16.17 29.26 27.15
CA ILE A 9 -16.28 28.37 25.98
C ILE A 9 -15.21 27.30 26.15
N LEU A 10 -15.61 26.15 26.68
CA LEU A 10 -14.81 24.93 26.67
C LEU A 10 -14.65 24.53 25.20
N LEU A 11 -13.53 24.92 24.57
CA LEU A 11 -13.08 24.28 23.33
C LEU A 11 -12.76 22.84 23.68
N CYS A 12 -13.77 21.98 23.58
CA CYS A 12 -13.58 20.54 23.54
C CYS A 12 -12.77 20.25 22.28
N CYS A 13 -11.46 20.06 22.47
CA CYS A 13 -10.55 19.59 21.45
C CYS A 13 -10.86 18.11 21.19
N CYS A 14 -12.06 17.83 20.67
CA CYS A 14 -12.33 16.58 20.00
C CYS A 14 -11.41 16.56 18.78
N CYS A 15 -10.30 15.84 18.88
CA CYS A 15 -9.63 15.26 17.72
C CYS A 15 -10.67 14.42 16.97
N LEU A 16 -11.45 15.07 16.11
CA LEU A 16 -12.21 14.43 15.07
C LEU A 16 -11.20 13.64 14.26
N LYS A 17 -11.19 12.31 14.43
CA LYS A 17 -10.63 11.42 13.43
C LYS A 17 -11.39 11.76 12.15
N LEU A 18 -10.77 12.57 11.29
CA LEU A 18 -11.30 12.91 9.97
C LEU A 18 -11.65 11.59 9.29
N ASN A 19 -12.96 11.33 9.15
CA ASN A 19 -13.43 10.12 8.51
C ASN A 19 -12.82 10.08 7.11
N SER A 20 -12.16 8.96 6.80
CA SER A 20 -11.41 8.74 5.57
C SER A 20 -12.26 8.73 4.28
N THR A 21 -13.55 9.04 4.37
CA THR A 21 -14.53 9.01 3.28
C THR A 21 -14.61 10.31 2.50
N ASP A 22 -14.40 11.45 3.14
CA ASP A 22 -14.46 12.75 2.46
C ASP A 22 -13.05 13.21 2.07
N GLN A 23 -12.44 12.51 1.11
CA GLN A 23 -11.15 12.92 0.53
C GLN A 23 -11.34 13.91 -0.63
N LEU A 24 -12.53 13.95 -1.22
CA LEU A 24 -12.76 14.56 -2.53
C LEU A 24 -12.78 16.09 -2.51
N TRP A 25 -12.84 16.73 -1.33
CA TRP A 25 -12.90 18.19 -1.18
C TRP A 25 -11.55 18.85 -0.91
N TYR A 26 -10.49 18.07 -0.66
CA TYR A 26 -9.18 18.64 -0.41
C TYR A 26 -8.56 19.18 -1.70
N ALA A 27 -7.96 20.37 -1.65
CA ALA A 27 -7.40 21.06 -2.82
C ALA A 27 -6.48 20.16 -3.67
N ARG A 28 -5.48 19.51 -3.06
CA ARG A 28 -4.57 18.61 -3.81
C ARG A 28 -5.27 17.38 -4.41
N VAL A 29 -6.36 16.93 -3.81
CA VAL A 29 -7.16 15.81 -4.35
C VAL A 29 -8.02 16.30 -5.51
N ALA A 30 -8.56 17.53 -5.43
CA ALA A 30 -9.24 18.18 -6.54
C ALA A 30 -8.28 18.44 -7.70
N ASP A 31 -7.06 18.91 -7.44
CA ASP A 31 -6.02 19.09 -8.46
C ASP A 31 -5.69 17.76 -9.15
N ALA A 32 -5.52 16.69 -8.36
CA ALA A 32 -5.30 15.35 -8.89
C ALA A 32 -6.48 14.86 -9.75
N ARG A 33 -7.72 15.09 -9.30
CA ARG A 33 -8.93 14.77 -10.08
C ARG A 33 -8.92 15.52 -11.40
N ASP A 34 -8.77 16.84 -11.35
CA ASP A 34 -8.88 17.71 -12.54
C ASP A 34 -7.78 17.38 -13.56
N ALA A 35 -6.58 17.02 -13.08
CA ALA A 35 -5.47 16.61 -13.92
C ALA A 35 -5.60 15.19 -14.48
N LYS A 36 -6.20 14.23 -13.74
CA LYS A 36 -6.09 12.78 -14.05
C LYS A 36 -7.39 12.08 -14.40
N ASP A 37 -8.57 12.58 -14.01
CA ASP A 37 -9.83 11.81 -14.11
C ASP A 37 -10.14 11.36 -15.54
N ALA A 38 -10.08 12.29 -16.51
CA ALA A 38 -10.33 11.99 -17.91
C ALA A 38 -9.33 10.96 -18.49
N LEU A 39 -8.05 11.09 -18.14
CA LEU A 39 -6.99 10.17 -18.56
C LEU A 39 -7.22 8.76 -17.99
N LEU A 40 -7.55 8.67 -16.70
CA LEU A 40 -7.78 7.41 -16.02
C LEU A 40 -9.06 6.74 -16.50
N ARG A 41 -10.14 7.49 -16.73
CA ARG A 41 -11.37 6.98 -17.34
C ARG A 41 -11.10 6.36 -18.71
N ALA A 42 -10.36 7.04 -19.57
CA ALA A 42 -9.98 6.52 -20.88
C ALA A 42 -9.09 5.26 -20.77
N LEU A 43 -8.17 5.24 -19.80
CA LEU A 43 -7.33 4.08 -19.52
C LEU A 43 -8.17 2.86 -19.08
N PHE A 44 -9.11 3.04 -18.15
CA PHE A 44 -10.01 1.98 -17.70
C PHE A 44 -10.89 1.45 -18.83
N GLN A 45 -11.47 2.35 -19.63
CA GLN A 45 -12.24 1.98 -20.82
C GLN A 45 -11.40 1.15 -21.81
N LYS A 46 -10.15 1.56 -22.09
CA LYS A 46 -9.21 0.81 -22.95
C LYS A 46 -8.90 -0.58 -22.39
N LYS A 47 -8.94 -0.73 -21.07
CA LYS A 47 -8.72 -2.00 -20.36
C LYS A 47 -9.98 -2.85 -20.23
N GLY A 48 -11.14 -2.36 -20.69
CA GLY A 48 -12.43 -3.04 -20.54
C GLY A 48 -12.92 -3.10 -19.10
N LEU A 49 -12.57 -2.10 -18.28
CA LEU A 49 -12.91 -2.02 -16.85
C LEU A 49 -13.89 -0.88 -16.58
N ALA A 50 -14.74 -1.04 -15.58
CA ALA A 50 -15.63 0.01 -15.08
C ALA A 50 -14.86 1.13 -14.38
N TYR A 51 -15.34 2.37 -14.54
CA TYR A 51 -14.79 3.55 -13.90
C TYR A 51 -15.91 4.42 -13.30
N PRO A 52 -15.82 4.86 -12.03
CA PRO A 52 -14.72 4.69 -11.08
C PRO A 52 -14.47 3.22 -10.67
N PRO A 53 -13.24 2.85 -10.24
CA PRO A 53 -12.92 1.49 -9.85
C PRO A 53 -13.74 1.05 -8.62
N GLN A 54 -14.19 -0.22 -8.63
CA GLN A 54 -14.86 -0.84 -7.48
C GLN A 54 -13.89 -1.63 -6.60
N ASN A 55 -12.98 -2.39 -7.22
CA ASN A 55 -11.97 -3.17 -6.51
C ASN A 55 -10.60 -2.87 -7.08
N LEU A 56 -9.70 -2.34 -6.25
CA LEU A 56 -8.30 -2.13 -6.52
C LEU A 56 -7.43 -3.09 -5.72
N TYR A 57 -6.27 -3.38 -6.28
CA TYR A 57 -5.20 -4.13 -5.64
C TYR A 57 -3.85 -3.55 -6.08
N LEU A 58 -2.97 -3.29 -5.11
CA LEU A 58 -1.65 -2.75 -5.37
C LEU A 58 -0.57 -3.81 -5.15
N ARG A 59 0.41 -3.86 -6.05
CA ARG A 59 1.62 -4.69 -5.88
C ARG A 59 2.84 -3.81 -5.94
N VAL A 60 3.81 -4.06 -5.07
CA VAL A 60 5.12 -3.41 -5.13
C VAL A 60 6.18 -4.48 -5.19
N PHE A 61 7.12 -4.33 -6.12
CA PHE A 61 8.26 -5.21 -6.24
C PHE A 61 9.53 -4.43 -6.00
N LYS A 62 10.25 -4.78 -4.93
CA LYS A 62 11.39 -4.01 -4.48
C LYS A 62 12.56 -4.08 -5.48
N GLY A 63 12.88 -5.29 -5.94
CA GLY A 63 13.98 -5.52 -6.88
C GLY A 63 13.77 -4.86 -8.24
N GLU A 64 12.53 -4.77 -8.72
CA GLU A 64 12.19 -4.11 -9.97
C GLU A 64 11.88 -2.61 -9.81
N SER A 65 11.80 -2.11 -8.58
CA SER A 65 11.39 -0.73 -8.29
C SER A 65 10.12 -0.34 -9.05
N VAL A 66 9.06 -1.14 -8.90
CA VAL A 66 7.79 -0.91 -9.61
C VAL A 66 6.60 -1.12 -8.70
N LEU A 67 5.62 -0.22 -8.82
CA LEU A 67 4.28 -0.32 -8.24
C LEU A 67 3.30 -0.65 -9.37
N GLU A 68 2.43 -1.63 -9.17
CA GLU A 68 1.35 -1.97 -10.10
C GLU A 68 -0.01 -1.67 -9.46
N VAL A 69 -0.89 -1.06 -10.24
CA VAL A 69 -2.31 -0.93 -9.93
C VAL A 69 -3.08 -1.95 -10.76
N TRP A 70 -3.81 -2.81 -10.06
CA TRP A 70 -4.73 -3.79 -10.63
C TRP A 70 -6.16 -3.43 -10.25
N ALA A 71 -7.11 -3.72 -11.12
CA ALA A 71 -8.53 -3.49 -10.85
C ALA A 71 -9.39 -4.68 -11.27
N SER A 72 -10.54 -4.82 -10.60
CA SER A 72 -11.59 -5.77 -10.95
C SER A 72 -12.96 -5.12 -10.76
N ASP A 73 -13.90 -5.40 -11.67
CA ASP A 73 -15.24 -4.83 -11.62
C ASP A 73 -16.08 -5.41 -10.49
N ASN A 74 -15.76 -6.61 -10.00
CA ASN A 74 -16.36 -7.18 -8.80
C ASN A 74 -15.44 -8.23 -8.15
N SER A 75 -15.77 -8.63 -6.92
CA SER A 75 -14.98 -9.58 -6.11
C SER A 75 -14.84 -10.99 -6.72
N THR A 76 -15.67 -11.34 -7.71
CA THR A 76 -15.66 -12.67 -8.35
C THR A 76 -14.87 -12.71 -9.66
N LEU A 77 -14.53 -11.56 -10.23
CA LEU A 77 -13.80 -11.48 -11.50
C LEU A 77 -12.28 -11.39 -11.28
N PRO A 78 -11.48 -11.95 -12.20
CA PRO A 78 -10.02 -11.77 -12.18
C PRO A 78 -9.63 -10.29 -12.32
N PHE A 79 -8.55 -9.92 -11.65
CA PHE A 79 -7.96 -8.59 -11.72
C PHE A 79 -7.23 -8.39 -13.05
N THR A 80 -7.37 -7.20 -13.61
CA THR A 80 -6.65 -6.74 -14.81
C THR A 80 -5.64 -5.67 -14.43
N LEU A 81 -4.42 -5.77 -14.98
CA LEU A 81 -3.38 -4.76 -14.78
C LEU A 81 -3.80 -3.46 -15.46
N VAL A 82 -4.03 -2.43 -14.66
CA VAL A 82 -4.35 -1.07 -15.13
C VAL A 82 -3.08 -0.41 -15.64
N LYS A 83 -2.10 -0.24 -14.74
CA LYS A 83 -0.84 0.47 -15.02
C LYS A 83 0.26 0.10 -14.03
N SER A 84 1.50 0.20 -14.50
CA SER A 84 2.71 0.08 -13.69
C SER A 84 3.42 1.43 -13.60
N TYR A 85 3.96 1.74 -12.43
CA TYR A 85 4.58 3.01 -12.08
C TYR A 85 5.99 2.75 -11.54
N PRO A 86 7.03 3.35 -12.12
CA PRO A 86 8.37 3.33 -11.54
C PRO A 86 8.37 3.90 -10.12
N VAL A 87 8.92 3.14 -9.19
CA VAL A 87 9.29 3.60 -7.85
C VAL A 87 10.66 4.23 -7.98
N CYS A 88 10.75 5.51 -7.69
CA CYS A 88 11.96 6.28 -7.97
C CYS A 88 12.83 6.48 -6.71
N ALA A 89 12.27 6.30 -5.51
CA ALA A 89 13.06 6.10 -4.30
C ALA A 89 12.38 5.13 -3.34
N MET A 90 13.19 4.24 -2.77
CA MET A 90 12.74 3.24 -1.81
C MET A 90 13.93 2.84 -0.95
N SER A 91 13.76 2.91 0.36
CA SER A 91 14.85 2.67 1.29
C SER A 91 15.03 1.19 1.59
N GLY A 92 16.26 0.84 1.94
CA GLY A 92 16.63 -0.49 2.37
C GLY A 92 17.06 -1.43 1.23
N GLN A 93 17.29 -2.69 1.61
CA GLN A 93 17.64 -3.80 0.72
C GLN A 93 16.48 -4.80 0.64
N LEU A 94 16.62 -5.86 -0.16
CA LEU A 94 15.69 -6.97 -0.14
C LEU A 94 15.69 -7.63 1.25
N GLY A 95 14.49 -7.88 1.77
CA GLY A 95 14.19 -8.33 3.11
C GLY A 95 13.14 -7.47 3.81
N PRO A 96 12.41 -8.03 4.78
CA PRO A 96 11.35 -7.33 5.48
C PRO A 96 11.89 -6.26 6.44
N LYS A 97 11.01 -5.34 6.82
CA LYS A 97 11.21 -4.42 7.94
C LYS A 97 10.99 -5.17 9.26
N ARG A 98 11.94 -5.09 10.19
CA ARG A 98 11.90 -5.84 11.47
C ARG A 98 12.14 -4.96 12.70
N ARG A 99 12.49 -3.69 12.55
CA ARG A 99 12.56 -2.74 13.68
C ARG A 99 12.34 -1.30 13.25
N GLU A 100 12.00 -0.46 14.21
CA GLU A 100 12.03 0.99 14.03
C GLU A 100 13.45 1.45 13.67
N GLY A 101 13.58 2.37 12.70
CA GLY A 101 14.87 2.93 12.29
C GLY A 101 15.79 2.00 11.49
N ASP A 102 15.35 0.81 11.03
CA ASP A 102 16.15 -0.01 10.09
C ASP A 102 16.13 0.47 8.64
N GLU A 103 15.45 1.57 8.35
CA GLU A 103 15.31 2.16 7.00
C GLU A 103 14.80 1.18 5.92
N GLN A 104 14.11 0.09 6.33
CA GLN A 104 13.56 -0.90 5.41
C GLN A 104 12.12 -0.59 5.02
N VAL A 105 11.80 -0.72 3.74
CA VAL A 105 10.42 -0.94 3.30
C VAL A 105 10.02 -2.40 3.57
N PRO A 106 8.84 -2.66 4.17
CA PRO A 106 8.41 -4.01 4.53
C PRO A 106 8.14 -4.90 3.32
N GLU A 107 8.03 -6.20 3.58
CA GLU A 107 7.62 -7.23 2.63
C GLU A 107 6.49 -8.03 3.29
N GLY A 108 5.44 -8.38 2.56
CA GLY A 108 4.22 -8.93 3.17
C GLY A 108 2.92 -8.56 2.48
N PHE A 109 1.84 -8.97 3.12
CA PHE A 109 0.46 -8.71 2.74
C PHE A 109 -0.14 -7.66 3.67
N TYR A 110 -0.56 -6.53 3.10
CA TYR A 110 -1.05 -5.35 3.81
C TYR A 110 -2.29 -4.79 3.11
N HIS A 111 -2.80 -3.68 3.61
CA HIS A 111 -3.77 -2.84 2.93
C HIS A 111 -3.46 -1.36 3.13
N ILE A 112 -4.07 -0.50 2.32
CA ILE A 112 -4.07 0.94 2.58
C ILE A 112 -4.91 1.19 3.84
N SER A 113 -4.31 1.73 4.90
CA SER A 113 -4.98 2.05 6.18
C SER A 113 -5.57 3.47 6.17
N SER A 114 -4.82 4.45 5.66
CA SER A 114 -5.24 5.85 5.65
C SER A 114 -4.78 6.59 4.38
N LEU A 115 -5.44 7.72 4.11
CA LEU A 115 -5.11 8.64 3.02
C LEU A 115 -4.80 10.01 3.61
N ASN A 116 -3.71 10.61 3.18
CA ASN A 116 -3.22 11.90 3.65
C ASN A 116 -3.07 12.88 2.48
N PRO A 117 -4.02 13.82 2.32
CA PRO A 117 -3.97 14.83 1.27
C PRO A 117 -2.96 15.94 1.58
N PHE A 118 -2.54 16.06 2.85
CA PHE A 118 -1.65 17.12 3.35
C PHE A 118 -0.19 16.67 3.50
N SER A 119 0.17 15.53 2.92
CA SER A 119 1.54 15.00 2.97
C SER A 119 2.59 16.06 2.61
N ALA A 120 3.69 16.10 3.36
CA ALA A 120 4.86 16.92 3.03
C ALA A 120 5.55 16.45 1.73
N TYR A 121 5.23 15.24 1.25
CA TYR A 121 5.79 14.63 0.06
C TYR A 121 4.78 14.52 -1.09
N HIS A 122 3.80 15.42 -1.15
CA HIS A 122 2.72 15.46 -2.16
C HIS A 122 1.85 14.21 -2.22
N LEU A 123 0.70 14.26 -1.53
CA LEU A 123 -0.22 13.13 -1.30
C LEU A 123 0.48 11.90 -0.66
N SER A 124 -0.18 11.20 0.25
CA SER A 124 0.34 9.90 0.70
C SER A 124 -0.74 8.95 1.14
N MET A 125 -0.44 7.67 1.01
CA MET A 125 -1.31 6.58 1.43
C MET A 125 -0.53 5.68 2.38
N GLU A 126 -1.07 5.49 3.58
CA GLU A 126 -0.42 4.66 4.59
C GLU A 126 -0.67 3.18 4.33
N VAL A 127 0.39 2.39 4.42
CA VAL A 127 0.36 0.93 4.38
C VAL A 127 0.21 0.40 5.80
N SER A 128 -0.64 -0.60 6.00
CA SER A 128 -1.00 -1.19 7.30
C SER A 128 0.12 -2.03 7.97
N TYR A 129 1.37 -1.58 7.90
CA TYR A 129 2.51 -2.15 8.63
C TYR A 129 2.53 -1.60 10.07
N PRO A 130 2.88 -2.42 11.08
CA PRO A 130 3.18 -3.85 11.00
C PRO A 130 1.92 -4.73 10.98
N ASN A 131 1.98 -5.87 10.30
CA ASN A 131 0.96 -6.91 10.37
C ASN A 131 1.32 -7.98 11.44
N ALA A 132 0.53 -9.06 11.55
CA ALA A 132 0.77 -10.08 12.57
C ALA A 132 2.04 -10.93 12.30
N SER A 133 2.40 -11.16 11.04
CA SER A 133 3.64 -11.84 10.65
C SER A 133 4.85 -11.01 11.08
N ASP A 134 4.80 -9.68 10.88
CA ASP A 134 5.87 -8.78 11.32
C ASP A 134 6.10 -8.80 12.82
N ARG A 135 5.01 -8.86 13.59
CA ARG A 135 5.05 -8.97 15.05
C ARG A 135 5.61 -10.30 15.52
N GLN A 136 5.24 -11.39 14.87
CA GLN A 136 5.69 -12.73 15.26
C GLN A 136 7.15 -12.99 14.88
N LEU A 137 7.58 -12.50 13.71
CA LEU A 137 8.93 -12.74 13.17
C LEU A 137 9.98 -11.72 13.63
N SER A 138 9.62 -10.72 14.43
CA SER A 138 10.58 -9.78 14.99
C SER A 138 10.90 -10.06 16.44
N THR A 139 12.18 -9.94 16.78
CA THR A 139 12.68 -9.97 18.15
C THR A 139 12.72 -8.58 18.79
N ASN A 140 12.35 -7.52 18.06
CA ASN A 140 12.41 -6.14 18.54
C ASN A 140 11.05 -5.72 19.12
N SER A 141 11.07 -5.04 20.27
CA SER A 141 9.86 -4.52 20.91
C SER A 141 9.19 -3.37 20.15
N ARG A 142 9.94 -2.68 19.27
CA ARG A 142 9.44 -1.61 18.42
C ARG A 142 9.71 -1.91 16.95
N LEU A 143 8.63 -2.14 16.20
CA LEU A 143 8.66 -2.32 14.75
C LEU A 143 8.65 -0.99 13.99
N GLY A 144 8.20 0.08 14.66
CA GLY A 144 7.88 1.35 14.02
C GLY A 144 6.51 1.30 13.32
N GLY A 145 6.37 2.10 12.28
CA GLY A 145 5.15 2.28 11.50
C GLY A 145 5.42 3.25 10.36
N ASN A 146 4.43 4.07 9.99
CA ASN A 146 4.63 5.20 9.09
C ASN A 146 5.22 4.81 7.72
N ILE A 147 4.74 3.68 7.18
CA ILE A 147 5.10 3.25 5.83
C ILE A 147 4.08 3.83 4.87
N TYR A 148 4.55 4.65 3.94
CA TYR A 148 3.68 5.34 2.98
C TYR A 148 4.07 5.05 1.54
N ILE A 149 3.06 5.10 0.66
CA ILE A 149 3.24 5.34 -0.76
C ILE A 149 2.96 6.83 -1.00
N HIS A 150 3.91 7.58 -1.57
CA HIS A 150 3.80 9.03 -1.69
C HIS A 150 4.57 9.60 -2.91
N GLY A 151 4.42 10.90 -3.18
CA GLY A 151 5.12 11.63 -4.24
C GLY A 151 6.55 12.09 -3.90
N ASN A 152 7.02 13.16 -4.53
CA ASN A 152 8.28 13.88 -4.29
C ASN A 152 9.57 13.05 -4.46
N CYS A 153 9.49 11.78 -4.89
CA CYS A 153 10.64 10.96 -5.28
C CYS A 153 11.82 10.91 -4.29
N LYS A 154 11.55 11.09 -2.98
CA LYS A 154 12.55 11.12 -1.90
C LYS A 154 12.09 10.23 -0.76
N SER A 155 12.91 9.31 -0.29
CA SER A 155 12.50 8.34 0.72
C SER A 155 13.60 8.04 1.75
N ILE A 156 13.22 7.92 3.02
CA ILE A 156 14.02 7.41 4.16
C ILE A 156 13.21 6.30 4.88
N GLY A 157 12.48 5.47 4.13
CA GLY A 157 11.69 4.34 4.68
C GLY A 157 10.33 4.09 4.04
N CYS A 158 10.01 4.78 2.94
CA CYS A 158 8.72 4.72 2.24
C CYS A 158 8.89 4.30 0.76
N ILE A 159 7.75 4.17 0.06
CA ILE A 159 7.69 3.90 -1.39
C ILE A 159 7.38 5.22 -2.09
N ALA A 160 8.41 5.87 -2.66
CA ALA A 160 8.24 7.13 -3.35
C ALA A 160 8.10 6.91 -4.86
N ILE A 161 7.01 7.41 -5.41
CA ILE A 161 6.80 7.61 -6.84
C ILE A 161 6.85 9.11 -7.15
N THR A 162 6.70 9.50 -8.41
CA THR A 162 6.67 10.91 -8.78
C THR A 162 5.30 11.53 -8.50
N ASP A 163 5.24 12.87 -8.43
CA ASP A 163 4.01 13.61 -8.18
C ASP A 163 2.89 13.28 -9.18
N PRO A 164 3.14 13.25 -10.51
CA PRO A 164 2.11 12.84 -11.46
C PRO A 164 1.60 11.41 -11.25
N TYR A 165 2.44 10.51 -10.74
CA TYR A 165 2.05 9.12 -10.53
C TYR A 165 1.27 8.94 -9.22
N ILE A 166 1.66 9.62 -8.13
CA ILE A 166 0.87 9.54 -6.90
C ILE A 166 -0.49 10.21 -7.06
N GLU A 167 -0.62 11.28 -7.86
CA GLU A 167 -1.91 11.86 -8.20
C GLU A 167 -2.85 10.82 -8.85
N GLU A 168 -2.35 10.03 -9.81
CA GLU A 168 -3.13 8.97 -10.44
C GLU A 168 -3.53 7.89 -9.43
N VAL A 169 -2.56 7.34 -8.69
CA VAL A 169 -2.82 6.22 -7.76
C VAL A 169 -3.72 6.66 -6.61
N TYR A 170 -3.47 7.84 -6.03
CA TYR A 170 -4.27 8.40 -4.94
C TYR A 170 -5.71 8.65 -5.40
N TRP A 171 -5.92 9.22 -6.60
CA TRP A 171 -7.25 9.46 -7.13
C TRP A 171 -8.05 8.16 -7.34
N LEU A 172 -7.41 7.12 -7.87
CA LEU A 172 -8.05 5.79 -7.99
C LEU A 172 -8.42 5.21 -6.62
N VAL A 173 -7.50 5.28 -5.66
CA VAL A 173 -7.70 4.77 -4.30
C VAL A 173 -8.79 5.53 -3.55
N ALA A 174 -8.85 6.86 -3.70
CA ALA A 174 -9.90 7.69 -3.12
C ALA A 174 -11.29 7.33 -3.70
N GLN A 175 -11.39 7.14 -5.02
CA GLN A 175 -12.64 6.70 -5.66
C GLN A 175 -13.06 5.29 -5.21
N ALA A 176 -12.13 4.34 -5.16
CA ALA A 176 -12.44 2.98 -4.70
C ALA A 176 -12.93 2.96 -3.24
N ARG A 177 -12.33 3.78 -2.36
CA ARG A 177 -12.84 3.97 -0.98
C ARG A 177 -14.22 4.61 -0.95
N ALA A 178 -14.46 5.63 -1.77
CA ALA A 178 -15.78 6.26 -1.90
C ALA A 178 -16.84 5.26 -2.41
N ASN A 179 -16.44 4.29 -3.23
CA ASN A 179 -17.28 3.17 -3.70
C ASN A 179 -17.38 2.00 -2.69
N GLY A 180 -16.87 2.15 -1.47
CA GLY A 180 -17.04 1.18 -0.40
C GLY A 180 -15.90 0.17 -0.22
N GLN A 181 -14.83 0.24 -1.01
CA GLN A 181 -13.66 -0.63 -0.80
C GLN A 181 -12.82 -0.14 0.40
N VAL A 182 -13.22 -0.54 1.61
CA VAL A 182 -12.59 -0.09 2.86
C VAL A 182 -11.12 -0.51 2.96
N LYS A 183 -10.81 -1.78 2.60
CA LYS A 183 -9.46 -2.34 2.64
C LYS A 183 -8.98 -2.61 1.22
N ILE A 184 -8.16 -1.71 0.68
CA ILE A 184 -7.50 -1.89 -0.61
C ILE A 184 -6.21 -2.67 -0.37
N PRO A 185 -6.08 -3.92 -0.86
CA PRO A 185 -4.91 -4.75 -0.58
C PRO A 185 -3.64 -4.17 -1.22
N VAL A 186 -2.52 -4.30 -0.51
CA VAL A 186 -1.18 -3.91 -0.97
C VAL A 186 -0.22 -5.05 -0.65
N HIS A 187 0.34 -5.67 -1.67
CA HIS A 187 1.31 -6.74 -1.51
C HIS A 187 2.70 -6.23 -1.86
N LEU A 188 3.65 -6.37 -0.93
CA LEU A 188 5.02 -5.92 -1.09
C LEU A 188 5.93 -7.15 -1.17
N PHE A 189 6.61 -7.32 -2.31
CA PHE A 189 7.46 -8.47 -2.59
C PHE A 189 8.93 -8.05 -2.72
N PRO A 190 9.89 -8.93 -2.37
CA PRO A 190 11.32 -8.66 -2.57
C PRO A 190 11.65 -8.44 -4.06
N ALA A 191 11.05 -9.21 -4.95
CA ALA A 191 11.13 -9.05 -6.39
C ALA A 191 9.94 -9.76 -7.03
N ARG A 192 9.81 -9.73 -8.36
CA ARG A 192 8.93 -10.70 -9.03
C ARG A 192 9.40 -12.11 -8.71
N MET A 193 8.53 -12.93 -8.12
CA MET A 193 8.89 -14.24 -7.57
C MET A 193 8.57 -15.38 -8.55
N SER A 194 8.79 -15.18 -9.86
CA SER A 194 8.75 -16.29 -10.81
C SER A 194 9.79 -17.35 -10.43
N ASP A 195 9.59 -18.62 -10.83
CA ASP A 195 10.47 -19.71 -10.40
C ASP A 195 11.94 -19.44 -10.72
N LEU A 196 12.23 -18.91 -11.92
CA LEU A 196 13.59 -18.50 -12.29
C LEU A 196 14.17 -17.44 -11.33
N LYS A 197 13.42 -16.36 -11.07
CA LYS A 197 13.90 -15.27 -10.20
C LYS A 197 14.00 -15.72 -8.76
N PHE A 198 13.09 -16.58 -8.31
CA PHE A 198 13.11 -17.12 -6.96
C PHE A 198 14.31 -18.06 -6.75
N ASN A 199 14.64 -18.91 -7.73
CA ASN A 199 15.85 -19.73 -7.69
C ASN A 199 17.12 -18.88 -7.62
N ILE A 200 17.16 -17.76 -8.36
CA ILE A 200 18.26 -16.79 -8.27
C ILE A 200 18.34 -16.18 -6.87
N LEU A 201 17.21 -15.74 -6.29
CA LEU A 201 17.17 -15.23 -4.91
C LEU A 201 17.64 -16.27 -3.90
N GLN A 202 17.21 -17.53 -4.03
CA GLN A 202 17.65 -18.63 -3.16
C GLN A 202 19.16 -18.84 -3.24
N HIS A 203 19.74 -18.77 -4.44
CA HIS A 203 21.19 -18.87 -4.61
C HIS A 203 21.94 -17.69 -3.97
N LEU A 204 21.50 -16.45 -4.26
CA LEU A 204 22.14 -15.22 -3.76
C LEU A 204 22.06 -15.09 -2.24
N TYR A 205 20.98 -15.56 -1.64
CA TYR A 205 20.71 -15.46 -0.20
C TYR A 205 20.82 -16.80 0.53
N ARG A 206 21.56 -17.77 -0.03
CA ARG A 206 21.73 -19.12 0.54
C ARG A 206 22.26 -19.15 1.99
N ASN A 207 22.92 -18.08 2.42
CA ASN A 207 23.41 -17.91 3.79
C ASN A 207 22.39 -17.27 4.75
N LYS A 208 21.16 -16.98 4.30
CA LYS A 208 20.06 -16.41 5.12
C LYS A 208 18.83 -17.34 5.11
N PRO A 209 18.91 -18.53 5.72
CA PRO A 209 17.85 -19.54 5.63
C PRO A 209 16.48 -19.06 6.15
N THR A 210 16.45 -18.25 7.22
CA THR A 210 15.21 -17.68 7.77
C THR A 210 14.55 -16.68 6.80
N LEU A 211 15.35 -15.89 6.09
CA LEU A 211 14.84 -14.99 5.05
C LEU A 211 14.27 -15.79 3.87
N LEU A 212 14.96 -16.86 3.46
CA LEU A 212 14.48 -17.73 2.39
C LEU A 212 13.18 -18.43 2.77
N GLN A 213 13.04 -18.90 4.02
CA GLN A 213 11.80 -19.49 4.52
C GLN A 213 10.65 -18.47 4.50
N PHE A 214 10.91 -17.24 4.96
CA PHE A 214 9.95 -16.15 4.88
C PHE A 214 9.53 -15.86 3.44
N TRP A 215 10.47 -15.75 2.50
CA TRP A 215 10.14 -15.53 1.09
C TRP A 215 9.40 -16.71 0.46
N SER A 216 9.71 -17.96 0.82
CA SER A 216 8.94 -19.12 0.38
C SER A 216 7.48 -19.02 0.81
N SER A 217 7.21 -18.53 2.03
CA SER A 217 5.83 -18.29 2.50
C SER A 217 5.12 -17.18 1.71
N LEU A 218 5.83 -16.09 1.37
CA LEU A 218 5.30 -15.03 0.49
C LEU A 218 5.00 -15.51 -0.93
N LYS A 219 5.86 -16.39 -1.46
CA LYS A 219 5.75 -16.89 -2.83
C LYS A 219 4.41 -17.58 -3.06
N GLN A 220 3.85 -18.25 -2.06
CA GLN A 220 2.53 -18.90 -2.17
C GLN A 220 1.45 -17.90 -2.58
N GLY A 221 1.39 -16.72 -1.95
CA GLY A 221 0.45 -15.66 -2.32
C GLY A 221 0.78 -14.99 -3.65
N TYR A 222 2.07 -14.87 -3.99
CA TYR A 222 2.49 -14.41 -5.31
C TYR A 222 2.00 -15.35 -6.42
N ASP A 223 2.24 -16.65 -6.28
CA ASP A 223 1.90 -17.67 -7.28
C ASP A 223 0.39 -17.81 -7.43
N TYR A 224 -0.36 -17.78 -6.32
CA TYR A 224 -1.82 -17.79 -6.36
C TYR A 224 -2.36 -16.64 -7.20
N PHE A 225 -1.90 -15.40 -6.93
CA PHE A 225 -2.32 -14.26 -7.74
C PHE A 225 -1.87 -14.40 -9.19
N GLN A 226 -0.67 -14.92 -9.44
CA GLN A 226 -0.14 -15.06 -10.79
C GLN A 226 -0.95 -16.04 -11.65
N TYR A 227 -1.51 -17.08 -11.04
CA TYR A 227 -2.32 -18.08 -11.73
C TYR A 227 -3.79 -17.65 -11.85
N TYR A 228 -4.41 -17.24 -10.74
CA TYR A 228 -5.86 -16.94 -10.70
C TYR A 228 -6.21 -15.49 -11.00
N HIS A 229 -5.23 -14.57 -10.96
CA HIS A 229 -5.44 -13.12 -10.92
C HIS A 229 -6.47 -12.71 -9.87
N ARG A 230 -6.43 -13.35 -8.70
CA ARG A 230 -7.29 -13.05 -7.55
C ARG A 230 -6.43 -12.83 -6.33
N VAL A 231 -6.78 -11.85 -5.51
CA VAL A 231 -6.07 -11.58 -4.26
C VAL A 231 -6.31 -12.78 -3.33
N PRO A 232 -5.25 -13.50 -2.91
CA PRO A 232 -5.41 -14.63 -2.00
C PRO A 232 -5.88 -14.18 -0.62
N THR A 233 -6.66 -15.04 0.03
CA THR A 233 -6.84 -14.96 1.48
C THR A 233 -5.63 -15.59 2.15
N VAL A 234 -4.93 -14.83 2.99
CA VAL A 234 -3.68 -15.27 3.60
C VAL A 234 -3.83 -15.35 5.12
N GLY A 235 -3.48 -16.51 5.68
CA GLY A 235 -3.31 -16.73 7.11
C GLY A 235 -1.85 -16.61 7.54
N ILE A 236 -1.63 -16.54 8.86
CA ILE A 236 -0.31 -16.51 9.47
C ILE A 236 -0.26 -17.64 10.50
N ASP A 237 0.71 -18.53 10.36
CA ASP A 237 0.89 -19.67 11.27
C ASP A 237 1.50 -19.25 12.62
N GLU A 238 1.62 -20.20 13.55
CA GLU A 238 2.21 -19.97 14.88
C GLU A 238 3.67 -19.50 14.84
N ASN A 239 4.37 -19.77 13.73
CA ASN A 239 5.76 -19.37 13.51
C ASN A 239 5.85 -18.01 12.80
N GLY A 240 4.73 -17.39 12.43
CA GLY A 240 4.67 -16.10 11.77
C GLY A 240 4.78 -16.15 10.26
N TYR A 241 4.77 -17.33 9.64
CA TYR A 241 4.85 -17.49 8.19
C TYR A 241 3.46 -17.49 7.54
N TYR A 242 3.41 -17.03 6.29
CA TYR A 242 2.16 -16.97 5.54
C TYR A 242 1.75 -18.32 4.97
N PHE A 243 0.44 -18.56 4.93
CA PHE A 243 -0.16 -19.69 4.21
C PHE A 243 -1.47 -19.26 3.53
N LEU A 244 -1.88 -19.98 2.49
CA LEU A 244 -3.16 -19.74 1.82
C LEU A 244 -4.31 -20.40 2.60
N GLN A 245 -5.39 -19.65 2.84
CA GLN A 245 -6.61 -20.16 3.45
C GLN A 245 -7.54 -20.81 2.43
#